data_AF-A0A2E1AMU3-F1
#
_entry.id   AF-A0A2E1AMU3-F1
#
_cell.length_a   1.000
_cell.length_b   1.000
_cell.length_c   1.000
_cell.angle_alpha   90.00
_cell.angle_beta   90.00
_cell.angle_gamma   90.00
#
_symmetry.space_group_name_H-M   'P 1'
#
loop_
_entity.id
_entity.type
_entity.pdbx_description
1 polymer ?
#
loop_
_entity_poly.entity_id
_entity_poly.type
_entity_poly.pdbx_seq_one_letter_code
_entity_poly.pdbx_strand_id
1 'polypeptide(L)'
;MYRVWLLTWLCFSYAVAKRRRKLHGQELPPAVKQYKNCNNCYAVVAYDILKWHKPKLNVTVESIMDDSKQTCAGGTAKKIWDLYMSKTIITTANIPKLLRLLKNGPVAIAVNRGHLVTAISASKHGVLVRDPRDAKERIITKKFFEYVTYPK
;
A
#
# COMPACT_ATOMS: atom_id res chain seq x y z
N MET A 1 44.05 13.23 -19.88
CA MET A 1 42.88 14.06 -19.55
C MET A 1 41.53 13.31 -19.63
N TYR A 2 41.48 11.98 -19.42
CA TYR A 2 40.25 11.17 -19.51
C TYR A 2 39.60 10.81 -18.15
N ARG A 3 40.28 11.04 -17.03
CA ARG A 3 39.81 10.63 -15.69
C ARG A 3 38.68 11.49 -15.12
N VAL A 4 38.58 12.76 -15.52
CA VAL A 4 37.59 13.71 -14.98
C VAL A 4 36.19 13.47 -15.57
N TRP A 5 36.12 13.05 -16.84
CA TRP A 5 34.86 12.77 -17.53
C TRP A 5 34.14 11.51 -17.03
N LEU A 6 34.88 10.51 -16.57
CA LEU A 6 34.31 9.29 -15.97
C LEU A 6 33.62 9.57 -14.64
N LEU A 7 34.22 10.44 -13.81
CA LEU A 7 33.64 10.83 -12.52
C LEU A 7 32.36 11.63 -12.68
N THR A 8 32.30 12.58 -13.62
CA THR A 8 31.08 13.36 -13.88
C THR A 8 29.95 12.48 -14.43
N TRP A 9 30.25 11.49 -15.28
CA TRP A 9 29.26 10.53 -15.79
C TRP A 9 28.73 9.59 -14.71
N LEU A 10 29.60 9.10 -13.82
CA LEU A 10 29.21 8.31 -12.64
C LEU A 10 28.33 9.11 -11.68
N CYS A 11 28.66 10.37 -11.41
CA CYS A 11 27.84 11.25 -10.58
C CYS A 11 26.47 11.53 -11.23
N PHE A 12 26.43 11.75 -12.55
CA PHE A 12 25.16 11.98 -13.26
C PHE A 12 24.28 10.73 -13.28
N SER A 13 24.84 9.57 -13.57
CA SER A 13 24.11 8.29 -13.56
C SER A 13 23.65 7.91 -12.16
N TYR A 14 24.43 8.19 -11.11
CA TYR A 14 24.01 8.03 -9.72
C TYR A 14 22.89 9.01 -9.34
N ALA A 15 22.97 10.28 -9.75
CA ALA A 15 21.93 11.27 -9.52
C ALA A 15 20.62 10.92 -10.25
N VAL A 16 20.71 10.44 -11.50
CA VAL A 16 19.55 9.96 -12.27
C VAL A 16 19.00 8.66 -11.67
N ALA A 17 19.84 7.74 -11.20
CA ALA A 17 19.41 6.53 -10.51
C ALA A 17 18.73 6.84 -9.16
N LYS A 18 19.26 7.79 -8.38
CA LYS A 18 18.67 8.26 -7.12
C LYS A 18 17.35 9.01 -7.35
N ARG A 19 17.27 9.83 -8.40
CA ARG A 19 16.03 10.51 -8.82
C ARG A 19 15.00 9.51 -9.35
N ARG A 20 15.41 8.49 -10.10
CA ARG A 20 14.57 7.36 -10.53
C ARG A 20 14.11 6.49 -9.37
N ARG A 21 14.94 6.24 -8.35
CA ARG A 21 14.51 5.59 -7.09
C ARG A 21 13.48 6.43 -6.34
N LYS A 22 13.63 7.76 -6.32
CA LYS A 22 12.61 8.67 -5.79
C LYS A 22 11.31 8.67 -6.61
N LEU A 23 11.39 8.39 -7.91
CA LEU A 23 10.25 8.16 -8.81
C LEU A 23 9.65 6.75 -8.69
N HIS A 24 10.41 5.78 -8.17
CA HIS A 24 9.99 4.42 -7.86
C HIS A 24 9.72 4.28 -6.36
N GLY A 25 8.61 4.85 -5.93
CA GLY A 25 7.90 4.46 -4.72
C GLY A 25 8.57 4.87 -3.41
N GLN A 26 7.86 5.70 -2.66
CA GLN A 26 8.04 5.73 -1.22
C GLN A 26 7.94 4.29 -0.68
N GLU A 27 8.81 3.90 0.25
CA GLU A 27 8.72 2.57 0.87
C GLU A 27 7.47 2.50 1.76
N LEU A 28 6.84 1.32 1.80
CA LEU A 28 5.79 1.05 2.78
C LEU A 28 6.37 1.16 4.19
N PRO A 29 5.54 1.51 5.20
CA PRO A 29 5.99 1.45 6.59
C PRO A 29 6.41 0.02 6.97
N PRO A 30 7.13 -0.13 8.10
CA PRO A 30 7.41 -1.44 8.68
C PRO A 30 6.13 -2.26 8.78
N ALA A 31 6.22 -3.54 8.38
CA ALA A 31 5.06 -4.39 8.28
C ALA A 31 4.45 -4.65 9.67
N VAL A 32 3.15 -4.41 9.80
CA VAL A 32 2.39 -4.62 11.03
C VAL A 32 1.47 -5.83 10.87
N LYS A 33 1.30 -6.61 11.94
CA LYS A 33 0.35 -7.72 11.96
C LYS A 33 -0.97 -7.27 12.55
N GLN A 34 -2.06 -7.87 12.06
CA GLN A 34 -3.35 -7.79 12.73
C GLN A 34 -3.26 -8.37 14.15
N TYR A 35 -4.09 -7.88 15.07
CA TYR A 35 -4.03 -8.36 16.45
C TYR A 35 -4.54 -9.81 16.54
N LYS A 36 -3.97 -10.57 17.48
CA LYS A 36 -4.42 -11.94 17.73
C LYS A 36 -5.90 -11.92 18.12
N ASN A 37 -6.70 -12.81 17.53
CA ASN A 37 -8.15 -12.93 17.75
C ASN A 37 -8.95 -11.64 17.42
N CYS A 38 -8.44 -10.79 16.52
CA CYS A 38 -9.12 -9.57 16.09
C CYS A 38 -9.22 -9.51 14.56
N ASN A 39 -10.40 -9.19 14.02
CA ASN A 39 -10.60 -9.06 12.58
C ASN A 39 -10.27 -7.65 12.08
N ASN A 40 -9.08 -7.13 12.42
CA ASN A 40 -8.65 -5.77 12.08
C ASN A 40 -7.72 -5.66 10.85
N CYS A 41 -7.81 -6.61 9.90
CA CYS A 41 -7.08 -6.52 8.63
C CYS A 41 -7.32 -5.18 7.91
N TYR A 42 -8.54 -4.63 8.00
CA TYR A 42 -8.90 -3.33 7.44
C TYR A 42 -8.08 -2.18 8.02
N ALA A 43 -7.74 -2.22 9.31
CA ALA A 43 -6.98 -1.18 9.99
C ALA A 43 -5.51 -1.27 9.64
N VAL A 44 -4.93 -2.48 9.64
CA VAL A 44 -3.53 -2.69 9.23
C VAL A 44 -3.30 -2.26 7.78
N VAL A 45 -4.21 -2.64 6.87
CA VAL A 45 -4.13 -2.20 5.46
C VAL A 45 -4.33 -0.68 5.34
N ALA A 46 -5.26 -0.11 6.12
CA ALA A 46 -5.44 1.33 6.14
C ALA A 46 -4.19 2.06 6.62
N TYR A 47 -3.52 1.54 7.66
CA TYR A 47 -2.25 2.05 8.19
C TYR A 47 -1.14 2.02 7.13
N ASP A 48 -0.93 0.88 6.47
CA ASP A 48 0.08 0.70 5.43
C ASP A 48 -0.03 1.80 4.36
N ILE A 49 -1.24 1.96 3.83
CA ILE A 49 -1.53 2.89 2.73
C ILE A 49 -1.51 4.33 3.23
N LEU A 50 -2.07 4.60 4.42
CA LEU A 50 -2.07 5.95 5.00
C LEU A 50 -0.66 6.46 5.27
N LYS A 51 0.22 5.62 5.83
CA LYS A 51 1.63 5.99 6.06
C LYS A 51 2.41 6.12 4.77
N TRP A 52 2.05 5.36 3.74
CA TRP A 52 2.59 5.58 2.39
C TRP A 52 2.20 6.97 1.86
N HIS A 53 0.94 7.41 1.98
CA HIS A 53 0.55 8.74 1.50
C HIS A 53 0.96 9.89 2.46
N LYS A 54 1.03 9.63 3.76
CA LYS A 54 1.29 10.61 4.83
C LYS A 54 2.34 10.06 5.83
N PRO A 55 3.62 9.99 5.45
CA PRO A 55 4.66 9.35 6.26
C PRO A 55 4.89 10.02 7.61
N LYS A 56 4.67 11.34 7.69
CA LYS A 56 4.84 12.13 8.92
C LYS A 56 3.66 12.02 9.90
N LEU A 57 2.57 11.35 9.52
CA LEU A 57 1.42 11.18 10.40
C LEU A 57 1.80 10.27 11.57
N ASN A 58 1.62 10.75 12.80
CA ASN A 58 1.91 9.99 14.01
C ASN A 58 0.65 9.23 14.47
N VAL A 59 0.45 8.04 13.90
CA VAL A 59 -0.68 7.16 14.20
C VAL A 59 -0.19 5.71 14.31
N THR A 60 -0.88 4.92 15.13
CA THR A 60 -0.75 3.47 15.26
C THR A 60 -2.01 2.77 14.76
N VAL A 61 -1.95 1.46 14.54
CA VAL A 61 -3.14 0.65 14.17
C VAL A 61 -4.24 0.76 15.23
N GLU A 62 -3.87 0.86 16.51
CA GLU A 62 -4.80 1.06 17.63
C GLU A 62 -5.48 2.43 17.53
N SER A 63 -4.70 3.51 17.42
CA SER A 63 -5.26 4.87 17.35
C SER A 63 -6.20 5.05 16.15
N ILE A 64 -5.91 4.48 14.97
CA ILE A 64 -6.81 4.61 13.82
C ILE A 64 -8.10 3.80 14.00
N MET A 65 -8.07 2.71 14.77
CA MET A 65 -9.28 1.95 15.09
C MET A 65 -10.15 2.76 16.06
N ASP A 66 -9.55 3.31 17.10
CA ASP A 66 -10.23 4.12 18.11
C ASP A 66 -10.83 5.40 17.49
N ASP A 67 -10.02 6.17 16.75
CA ASP A 67 -10.45 7.40 16.07
C ASP A 67 -11.60 7.15 15.09
N SER A 68 -11.58 6.01 14.41
CA SER A 68 -12.64 5.61 13.47
C SER A 68 -13.80 4.86 14.11
N LYS A 69 -13.78 4.64 15.43
CA LYS A 69 -14.78 3.89 16.20
C LYS A 69 -15.04 2.49 15.62
N GLN A 70 -13.97 1.79 15.23
CA GLN A 70 -14.04 0.45 14.66
C GLN A 70 -13.42 -0.58 15.59
N THR A 71 -13.98 -1.78 15.58
CA THR A 71 -13.68 -2.82 16.57
C THR A 71 -13.15 -4.09 15.93
N CYS A 72 -12.82 -5.08 16.74
CA CYS A 72 -12.41 -6.41 16.29
C CYS A 72 -13.53 -7.22 15.61
N ALA A 73 -14.78 -6.75 15.64
CA ALA A 73 -15.90 -7.39 14.93
C ALA A 73 -15.90 -7.12 13.42
N GLY A 74 -14.97 -6.28 12.94
CA GLY A 74 -14.82 -5.94 11.53
C GLY A 74 -14.95 -4.44 11.30
N GLY A 75 -14.65 -4.03 10.07
CA GLY A 75 -14.57 -2.62 9.71
C GLY A 75 -14.20 -2.41 8.25
N THR A 76 -13.96 -1.15 7.89
CA THR A 76 -13.64 -0.73 6.53
C THR A 76 -12.45 0.23 6.55
N ALA A 77 -11.53 0.03 5.61
CA ALA A 77 -10.42 0.95 5.39
C ALA A 77 -10.91 2.35 4.98
N LYS A 78 -12.07 2.43 4.30
CA LYS A 78 -12.69 3.69 3.89
C LYS A 78 -13.00 4.60 5.09
N LYS A 79 -13.67 4.08 6.12
CA LYS A 79 -13.97 4.88 7.32
C LYS A 79 -12.72 5.49 7.97
N ILE A 80 -11.60 4.75 7.97
CA ILE A 80 -10.33 5.25 8.48
C ILE A 80 -9.81 6.37 7.56
N TRP A 81 -9.70 6.12 6.26
CA TRP A 81 -9.14 7.12 5.36
C TRP A 81 -10.00 8.37 5.23
N ASP A 82 -11.32 8.29 5.37
CA ASP A 82 -12.19 9.47 5.35
C ASP A 82 -11.86 10.46 6.50
N LEU A 83 -11.20 10.01 7.58
CA LEU A 83 -10.73 10.90 8.65
C LEU A 83 -9.44 11.64 8.28
N TYR A 84 -8.59 11.02 7.46
CA TYR A 84 -7.23 11.52 7.20
C TYR A 84 -7.00 11.95 5.75
N MET A 85 -7.88 11.62 4.82
CA MET A 85 -7.72 11.82 3.38
C MET A 85 -8.94 12.54 2.80
N SER A 86 -8.73 13.30 1.73
CA SER A 86 -9.80 14.12 1.13
C SER A 86 -10.90 13.30 0.47
N LYS A 87 -10.53 12.13 -0.07
CA LYS A 87 -11.42 11.27 -0.84
C LYS A 87 -10.99 9.82 -0.75
N THR A 88 -11.96 8.93 -0.64
CA THR A 88 -11.76 7.49 -0.78
C THR A 88 -12.57 6.96 -1.95
N ILE A 89 -11.98 6.11 -2.79
CA ILE A 89 -12.64 5.49 -3.93
C ILE A 89 -12.77 4.00 -3.69
N ILE A 90 -13.97 3.46 -3.86
CA ILE A 90 -14.24 2.02 -3.91
C ILE A 90 -14.56 1.64 -5.35
N THR A 91 -13.98 0.55 -5.84
CA THR A 91 -14.16 0.06 -7.20
C THR A 91 -13.84 -1.43 -7.30
N THR A 92 -14.17 -2.05 -8.43
CA THR A 92 -13.58 -3.33 -8.88
C THR A 92 -12.33 -3.10 -9.74
N ALA A 93 -11.47 -4.11 -9.88
CA ALA A 93 -10.35 -4.06 -10.81
C ALA A 93 -9.95 -5.42 -11.40
N ASN A 94 -9.61 -5.43 -12.69
CA ASN A 94 -8.79 -6.47 -13.31
C ASN A 94 -7.31 -6.06 -13.28
N ILE A 95 -6.40 -6.95 -13.68
CA ILE A 95 -4.94 -6.68 -13.67
C ILE A 95 -4.57 -5.38 -14.41
N PRO A 96 -5.04 -5.08 -15.64
CA PRO A 96 -4.72 -3.81 -16.31
C PRO A 96 -5.19 -2.56 -15.58
N LYS A 97 -6.38 -2.60 -14.95
CA LYS A 97 -6.86 -1.49 -14.11
C LYS A 97 -6.03 -1.37 -12.84
N LEU A 98 -5.73 -2.48 -12.17
CA LEU A 98 -4.94 -2.50 -10.94
C LEU A 98 -3.51 -1.98 -11.18
N LEU A 99 -2.88 -2.36 -12.29
CA LEU A 99 -1.60 -1.79 -12.75
C LEU A 99 -1.63 -0.27 -12.86
N ARG A 100 -2.73 0.31 -13.38
CA ARG A 100 -2.89 1.77 -13.47
C ARG A 100 -3.08 2.40 -12.10
N LEU A 101 -3.87 1.79 -11.22
CA LEU A 101 -4.11 2.30 -9.86
C LEU A 101 -2.82 2.31 -9.03
N LEU A 102 -2.04 1.23 -9.11
CA LEU A 102 -0.80 1.05 -8.34
C LEU A 102 0.34 1.99 -8.76
N LYS A 103 0.20 2.74 -9.87
CA LYS A 103 1.13 3.83 -10.22
C LYS A 103 1.09 4.97 -9.21
N ASN A 104 -0.02 5.15 -8.51
CA ASN A 104 -0.23 6.23 -7.55
C ASN A 104 0.05 5.81 -6.10
N GLY A 105 0.42 4.55 -5.87
CA GLY A 105 0.65 4.01 -4.54
C GLY A 105 -0.06 2.68 -4.28
N PRO A 106 0.15 2.10 -3.10
CA PRO A 106 -0.49 0.86 -2.70
C PRO A 106 -2.01 1.04 -2.57
N VAL A 107 -2.75 -0.04 -2.82
CA VAL A 107 -4.22 -0.04 -2.73
C VAL A 107 -4.70 -1.23 -1.90
N ALA A 108 -5.83 -1.10 -1.23
CA ALA A 108 -6.43 -2.21 -0.49
C ALA A 108 -7.25 -3.07 -1.45
N ILE A 109 -7.07 -4.38 -1.40
CA ILE A 109 -7.84 -5.33 -2.20
C ILE A 109 -8.41 -6.45 -1.33
N ALA A 110 -9.59 -6.93 -1.67
CA ALA A 110 -10.15 -8.15 -1.07
C ALA A 110 -9.68 -9.38 -1.84
N VAL A 111 -8.95 -10.28 -1.16
CA VAL A 111 -8.52 -11.56 -1.76
C VAL A 111 -9.61 -12.62 -1.63
N ASN A 112 -10.29 -12.66 -0.50
CA ASN A 112 -11.48 -13.46 -0.21
C ASN A 112 -12.47 -12.64 0.63
N ARG A 113 -13.67 -13.18 0.86
CA ARG A 113 -14.69 -12.50 1.68
C ARG A 113 -14.16 -12.23 3.08
N GLY A 114 -14.27 -10.98 3.53
CA GLY A 114 -13.91 -10.56 4.88
C GLY A 114 -12.41 -10.38 5.17
N HIS A 115 -11.52 -10.44 4.16
CA HIS A 115 -10.09 -10.23 4.36
C HIS A 115 -9.51 -9.26 3.33
N LEU A 116 -8.91 -8.18 3.84
CA LEU A 116 -8.21 -7.17 3.05
C LEU A 116 -6.70 -7.37 3.13
N VAL A 117 -6.02 -7.12 2.02
CA VAL A 117 -4.56 -7.09 1.93
C VAL A 117 -4.10 -5.81 1.23
N THR A 118 -2.86 -5.40 1.50
CA THR A 118 -2.24 -4.25 0.83
C THR A 118 -1.63 -4.73 -0.48
N ALA A 119 -2.17 -4.31 -1.63
CA ALA A 119 -1.54 -4.53 -2.92
C ALA A 119 -0.43 -3.49 -3.13
N ILE A 120 0.78 -3.96 -3.45
CA ILE A 120 1.99 -3.15 -3.56
C ILE A 120 2.32 -2.91 -5.03
N SER A 121 2.32 -3.99 -5.82
CA SER A 121 2.61 -3.95 -7.25
C SER A 121 1.83 -5.05 -7.97
N ALA A 122 1.65 -4.90 -9.28
CA ALA A 122 1.00 -5.90 -10.11
C ALA A 122 1.83 -6.16 -11.37
N SER A 123 1.67 -7.33 -11.95
CA SER A 123 2.28 -7.74 -13.21
C SER A 123 1.37 -8.74 -13.93
N LYS A 124 1.78 -9.18 -15.12
CA LYS A 124 1.11 -10.28 -15.83
C LYS A 124 1.11 -11.61 -15.06
N HIS A 125 2.04 -11.78 -14.11
CA HIS A 125 2.21 -13.00 -13.33
C HIS A 125 1.41 -13.01 -12.03
N GLY A 126 0.86 -11.87 -11.62
CA GLY A 126 0.10 -11.74 -10.38
C GLY A 126 0.28 -10.39 -9.71
N VAL A 127 -0.25 -10.29 -8.50
CA VAL A 127 -0.20 -9.09 -7.65
C VAL A 127 0.67 -9.40 -6.44
N LEU A 128 1.68 -8.57 -6.20
CA LEU A 128 2.44 -8.59 -4.96
C LEU A 128 1.59 -7.93 -3.87
N VAL A 129 1.29 -8.67 -2.82
CA VAL A 129 0.48 -8.21 -1.70
C VAL A 129 1.20 -8.43 -0.39
N ARG A 130 0.97 -7.55 0.58
CA ARG A 130 1.31 -7.77 1.98
C ARG A 130 0.06 -8.19 2.74
N ASP A 131 0.13 -9.36 3.36
CA ASP A 131 -0.99 -9.92 4.11
C ASP A 131 -0.87 -9.51 5.59
N PRO A 132 -1.87 -8.83 6.17
CA PRO A 132 -1.82 -8.39 7.56
C PRO A 132 -1.87 -9.56 8.56
N ARG A 133 -2.21 -10.79 8.14
CA ARG A 133 -2.18 -11.97 9.04
C ARG A 133 -0.78 -12.31 9.51
N ASP A 134 0.19 -12.28 8.60
CA ASP A 134 1.56 -12.70 8.86
C ASP A 134 2.59 -11.60 8.60
N ALA A 135 2.15 -10.43 8.12
CA ALA A 135 2.99 -9.31 7.71
C ALA A 135 4.00 -9.68 6.60
N LYS A 136 3.73 -10.76 5.85
CA LYS A 136 4.59 -11.22 4.76
C LYS A 136 4.07 -10.76 3.42
N GLU A 137 5.01 -10.56 2.51
CA GLU A 137 4.71 -10.28 1.11
C GLU A 137 4.61 -11.58 0.32
N ARG A 138 3.60 -11.68 -0.55
CA ARG A 138 3.37 -12.86 -1.39
C ARG A 138 2.73 -12.47 -2.71
N ILE A 139 2.88 -13.32 -3.72
CA ILE A 139 2.25 -13.12 -5.03
C ILE A 139 0.93 -13.89 -5.06
N ILE A 140 -0.14 -13.20 -5.46
CA ILE A 140 -1.44 -13.82 -5.74
C ILE A 140 -1.70 -13.83 -7.24
N THR A 141 -2.20 -14.94 -7.77
CA THR A 141 -2.46 -15.14 -9.21
C THR A 141 -3.89 -14.79 -9.64
N LYS A 142 -4.69 -14.24 -8.72
CA LYS A 142 -6.09 -13.82 -8.96
C LYS A 142 -6.12 -12.68 -9.99
N LYS A 143 -6.97 -12.82 -11.01
CA LYS A 143 -7.03 -11.90 -12.16
C LYS A 143 -8.04 -10.75 -12.00
N PHE A 144 -9.02 -10.92 -11.13
CA PHE A 144 -10.10 -9.95 -10.90
C PHE A 144 -10.38 -9.77 -9.40
N PHE A 145 -10.58 -8.53 -8.99
CA PHE A 145 -10.82 -8.12 -7.61
C PHE A 145 -12.16 -7.38 -7.54
N GLU A 146 -13.10 -7.97 -6.80
CA GLU A 146 -14.45 -7.44 -6.61
C GLU A 146 -14.47 -6.19 -5.73
N TYR A 147 -13.48 -6.07 -4.84
CA TYR A 147 -13.35 -4.94 -3.95
C TYR A 147 -11.91 -4.44 -3.93
N VAL A 148 -11.76 -3.21 -4.40
CA VAL A 148 -10.52 -2.42 -4.38
C VAL A 148 -10.87 -1.06 -3.80
N THR A 149 -10.12 -0.61 -2.80
CA THR A 149 -10.30 0.70 -2.21
C THR A 149 -8.98 1.40 -2.00
N TYR A 150 -8.94 2.71 -2.23
CA TYR A 150 -7.75 3.53 -2.09
C TYR A 150 -8.11 4.99 -1.84
N PRO A 151 -7.26 5.73 -1.10
CA PRO A 151 -7.42 7.17 -0.96
C PRO A 151 -6.94 7.89 -2.23
N LYS A 152 -7.56 9.04 -2.55
CA LYS A 152 -7.21 9.91 -3.68
C LYS A 152 -6.91 11.33 -3.21
#